data_AF-A0A0D1WAG3-F1
#
_entry.id   AF-A0A0D1WAG3-F1
#
_cell.length_a   1.000
_cell.length_b   1.000
_cell.length_c   1.000
_cell.angle_alpha   90.00
_cell.angle_beta   90.00
_cell.angle_gamma   90.00
#
_symmetry.space_group_name_H-M   'P 1'
#
loop_
_entity.id
_entity.type
_entity.pdbx_description
1 polymer ?
#
loop_
_entity_poly.entity_id
_entity_poly.type
_entity_poly.pdbx_seq_one_letter_code
_entity_poly.pdbx_strand_id
1 'polypeptide(L)'
;MISSIEEFLRVARINRVICVDDDNNKENGNKNDGDAKIQILKQIAVQPSKYLHVLKEAGLDLEDLLEFSDDVQDRIAFLKDFITDEVVEATAVSLEYEVLSPVLGIVNQWKDANLIRDYKVIGSVKKAKEFLEKLPQEWEMDSDNRVLWLIDRDFSKANEGKDAGFELIKEIGERKLVDNICLLVTANTEDICDDELRRSVYKNHGLLEFINLASVVTKSNVIDDEKKQELLDEIIHGLWNNYNFHLISNLTEYLSQGLIDSKEKILSLSSPTIRHIILKYPELEGTSVGETVFRILLSLVTKEFGNRYSSNLEEITKLLIDYKTLEKQIRYTEKSDNEILFTLRKSEKYDDNINILRQAINFGDIFLIDNKYYILLSQPCDIAYRKKNGRKVDRALLVRMKPYDKEVAEKNPKYYSEVIKFFNNEEDYWLDFRNFRVIDFNILDLCTLSTKGYARVDKETLENCQLMDVGEYDLLPYDKKWIEG
;
A
#
# COMPACT_ATOMS: atom_id res chain seq x y z
N MET A 1 -19.85 12.82 3.25
CA MET A 1 -18.82 12.80 4.29
C MET A 1 -19.35 11.84 5.34
N ILE A 2 -18.65 10.73 5.64
CA ILE A 2 -19.07 9.78 6.67
C ILE A 2 -19.09 10.58 7.98
N SER A 3 -20.28 10.75 8.53
CA SER A 3 -20.56 11.66 9.64
C SER A 3 -20.87 10.92 10.94
N SER A 4 -20.97 9.60 10.87
CA SER A 4 -21.31 8.74 12.00
C SER A 4 -20.74 7.34 11.85
N ILE A 5 -20.63 6.62 12.97
CA ILE A 5 -20.22 5.21 13.02
C ILE A 5 -21.24 4.32 12.30
N GLU A 6 -22.51 4.70 12.28
CA GLU A 6 -23.57 3.95 11.60
C GLU A 6 -23.40 3.99 10.08
N GLU A 7 -23.15 5.20 9.55
CA GLU A 7 -22.85 5.40 8.13
C GLU A 7 -21.57 4.67 7.74
N PHE A 8 -20.56 4.69 8.62
CA PHE A 8 -19.33 3.94 8.47
C PHE A 8 -19.57 2.43 8.35
N LEU A 9 -20.20 1.79 9.34
CA LEU A 9 -20.41 0.34 9.37
C LEU A 9 -21.15 -0.13 8.11
N ARG A 10 -22.11 0.67 7.64
CA ARG A 10 -22.85 0.41 6.40
C ARG A 10 -21.98 0.54 5.15
N VAL A 11 -21.23 1.63 4.99
CA VAL A 11 -20.37 1.86 3.81
C VAL A 11 -19.25 0.83 3.74
N ALA A 12 -18.68 0.48 4.89
CA ALA A 12 -17.64 -0.52 5.04
C ALA A 12 -18.15 -1.97 4.98
N ARG A 13 -19.49 -2.15 4.93
CA ARG A 13 -20.17 -3.47 4.93
C ARG A 13 -19.72 -4.35 6.10
N ILE A 14 -19.42 -3.73 7.24
CA ILE A 14 -19.10 -4.42 8.48
C ILE A 14 -20.41 -4.80 9.14
N ASN A 15 -20.61 -6.09 9.35
CA ASN A 15 -21.82 -6.58 10.01
C ASN A 15 -21.54 -7.52 11.17
N ARG A 16 -20.27 -7.81 11.48
CA ARG A 16 -19.88 -8.58 12.66
C ARG A 16 -18.64 -8.01 13.31
N VAL A 17 -18.52 -8.18 14.63
CA VAL A 17 -17.41 -7.65 15.41
C VAL A 17 -16.80 -8.74 16.30
N ILE A 18 -15.49 -8.79 16.40
CA ILE A 18 -14.77 -9.67 17.34
C ILE A 18 -13.95 -8.79 18.26
N CYS A 19 -14.20 -8.88 19.56
CA CYS A 19 -13.43 -8.20 20.60
C CYS A 19 -12.47 -9.22 21.23
N VAL A 20 -11.18 -8.94 21.19
CA VAL A 20 -10.13 -9.77 21.80
C VAL A 20 -9.40 -8.93 22.84
N ASP A 21 -9.64 -9.22 24.11
CA ASP A 21 -9.16 -8.42 25.24
C ASP A 21 -9.06 -9.32 26.49
N ASP A 22 -7.92 -9.28 27.18
CA ASP A 22 -7.61 -10.14 28.32
C ASP A 22 -8.48 -9.86 29.56
N ASP A 23 -9.12 -8.69 29.61
CA ASP A 23 -10.12 -8.34 30.63
C ASP A 23 -11.37 -9.24 30.58
N ASN A 24 -11.57 -9.96 29.47
CA ASN A 24 -12.70 -10.88 29.30
C ASN A 24 -12.38 -12.32 29.74
N ASN A 25 -11.19 -12.59 30.29
CA ASN A 25 -10.79 -13.94 30.66
C ASN A 25 -11.37 -14.36 32.02
N LYS A 26 -12.60 -14.89 32.01
CA LYS A 26 -13.30 -15.39 33.21
C LYS A 26 -12.61 -16.55 33.95
N GLU A 27 -11.53 -17.12 33.42
CA GLU A 27 -10.88 -18.31 34.00
C GLU A 27 -9.95 -18.02 35.21
N ASN A 28 -9.67 -16.76 35.52
CA ASN A 28 -8.85 -16.40 36.69
C ASN A 28 -9.64 -15.97 37.94
N GLY A 29 -10.98 -16.03 37.91
CA GLY A 29 -11.87 -15.60 39.01
C GLY A 29 -11.90 -16.50 40.25
N ASN A 30 -10.94 -17.40 40.47
CA ASN A 30 -11.04 -18.41 41.53
C ASN A 30 -9.90 -18.39 42.57
N LYS A 31 -9.28 -17.24 42.80
CA LYS A 31 -8.38 -17.05 43.96
C LYS A 31 -8.58 -15.69 44.63
N ASN A 32 -9.52 -15.68 45.56
CA ASN A 32 -9.60 -14.88 46.80
C ASN A 32 -10.98 -14.21 46.99
N ASP A 33 -11.97 -15.02 47.37
CA ASP A 33 -13.30 -14.57 47.81
C ASP A 33 -13.23 -13.48 48.90
N GLY A 34 -12.20 -13.55 49.75
CA GLY A 34 -11.93 -12.54 50.78
C GLY A 34 -11.40 -11.20 50.27
N ASP A 35 -10.73 -11.15 49.11
CA ASP A 35 -10.18 -9.90 48.55
C ASP A 35 -11.23 -9.14 47.72
N ALA A 36 -12.09 -9.85 47.00
CA ALA A 36 -13.15 -9.25 46.17
C ALA A 36 -14.16 -8.47 47.01
N LYS A 37 -14.61 -9.06 48.13
CA LYS A 37 -15.47 -8.37 49.10
C LYS A 37 -14.81 -7.10 49.64
N ILE A 38 -13.54 -7.16 50.03
CA ILE A 38 -12.82 -6.00 50.54
C ILE A 38 -12.65 -4.91 49.47
N GLN A 39 -12.48 -5.27 48.20
CA GLN A 39 -12.39 -4.29 47.11
C GLN A 39 -13.73 -3.60 46.82
N ILE A 40 -14.84 -4.32 46.81
CA ILE A 40 -16.18 -3.73 46.61
C ILE A 40 -16.50 -2.78 47.77
N LEU A 41 -16.24 -3.21 49.02
CA LEU A 41 -16.41 -2.36 50.20
C LEU A 41 -15.54 -1.09 50.16
N LYS A 42 -14.32 -1.19 49.64
CA LYS A 42 -13.45 -0.02 49.39
C LYS A 42 -14.07 0.95 48.39
N GLN A 43 -14.61 0.45 47.27
CA GLN A 43 -15.22 1.30 46.25
C GLN A 43 -16.48 2.00 46.78
N ILE A 44 -17.31 1.28 47.54
CA ILE A 44 -18.49 1.85 48.22
C ILE A 44 -18.06 2.92 49.22
N ALA A 45 -17.01 2.67 50.02
CA ALA A 45 -16.51 3.62 51.01
C ALA A 45 -15.94 4.92 50.38
N VAL A 46 -15.36 4.83 49.19
CA VAL A 46 -14.75 5.97 48.47
C VAL A 46 -15.79 6.75 47.65
N GLN A 47 -16.79 6.08 47.07
CA GLN A 47 -17.81 6.71 46.22
C GLN A 47 -19.23 6.22 46.54
N PRO A 48 -19.74 6.42 47.77
CA PRO A 48 -21.00 5.83 48.23
C PRO A 48 -22.21 6.25 47.38
N SER A 49 -22.18 7.45 46.79
CA SER A 49 -23.25 7.95 45.91
C SER A 49 -23.43 7.12 44.64
N LYS A 50 -22.40 6.40 44.16
CA LYS A 50 -22.54 5.49 43.01
C LYS A 50 -23.19 4.17 43.36
N TYR A 51 -23.18 3.78 44.64
CA TYR A 51 -23.65 2.49 45.13
C TYR A 51 -24.92 2.61 46.00
N LEU A 52 -25.70 3.68 45.80
CA LEU A 52 -26.95 3.94 46.53
C LEU A 52 -27.95 2.77 46.50
N HIS A 53 -27.99 2.00 45.40
CA HIS A 53 -28.86 0.83 45.28
C HIS A 53 -28.40 -0.31 46.19
N VAL A 54 -27.09 -0.58 46.26
CA VAL A 54 -26.47 -1.58 47.14
C VAL A 54 -26.69 -1.22 48.61
N LEU A 55 -26.50 0.06 48.94
CA LEU A 55 -26.72 0.56 50.29
C LEU A 55 -28.18 0.37 50.72
N LYS A 56 -29.13 0.72 49.86
CA LYS A 56 -30.57 0.53 50.13
C LYS A 56 -30.96 -0.93 50.29
N GLU A 57 -30.39 -1.83 49.50
CA GLU A 57 -30.61 -3.28 49.66
C GLU A 57 -30.03 -3.81 50.97
N ALA A 58 -28.91 -3.26 51.42
CA ALA A 58 -28.33 -3.53 52.74
C ALA A 58 -29.06 -2.81 53.89
N GLY A 59 -30.12 -2.04 53.61
CA GLY A 59 -30.88 -1.28 54.61
C GLY A 59 -30.16 -0.03 55.15
N LEU A 60 -29.17 0.48 54.42
CA LEU A 60 -28.39 1.68 54.72
C LEU A 60 -28.81 2.85 53.81
N ASP A 61 -28.78 4.07 54.34
CA ASP A 61 -28.85 5.29 53.55
C ASP A 61 -27.47 5.97 53.45
N LEU A 62 -27.35 6.94 52.54
CA LEU A 62 -26.11 7.68 52.32
C LEU A 62 -25.69 8.47 53.57
N GLU A 63 -26.66 8.94 54.34
CA GLU A 63 -26.44 9.69 55.59
C GLU A 63 -25.73 8.82 56.64
N ASP A 64 -26.02 7.52 56.70
CA ASP A 64 -25.40 6.57 57.63
C ASP A 64 -23.88 6.43 57.39
N LEU A 65 -23.41 6.70 56.16
CA LEU A 65 -21.98 6.64 55.80
C LEU A 65 -21.26 7.98 55.94
N LEU A 66 -22.01 9.09 55.91
CA LEU A 66 -21.48 10.44 56.04
C LEU A 66 -21.21 10.83 57.50
N GLU A 67 -21.76 10.09 58.48
CA GLU A 67 -21.46 10.27 59.91
C GLU A 67 -20.06 9.77 60.30
N PHE A 68 -19.41 8.95 59.47
CA PHE A 68 -18.04 8.50 59.68
C PHE A 68 -17.02 9.51 59.18
N SER A 69 -15.90 9.64 59.92
CA SER A 69 -14.76 10.49 59.57
C SER A 69 -14.27 10.22 58.12
N ASP A 70 -13.46 11.12 57.55
CA ASP A 70 -12.88 10.95 56.21
C ASP A 70 -11.96 9.70 56.06
N ASP A 71 -11.78 8.91 57.12
CA ASP A 71 -11.06 7.65 57.07
C ASP A 71 -11.88 6.55 56.37
N VAL A 72 -11.41 6.16 55.19
CA VAL A 72 -11.95 5.08 54.36
C VAL A 72 -11.93 3.73 55.10
N GLN A 73 -10.98 3.49 56.02
CA GLN A 73 -10.92 2.23 56.77
C GLN A 73 -12.07 2.07 57.76
N ASP A 74 -12.51 3.15 58.40
CA ASP A 74 -13.63 3.13 59.33
C ASP A 74 -14.95 2.83 58.59
N ARG A 75 -15.13 3.43 57.41
CA ARG A 75 -16.28 3.14 56.53
C ARG A 75 -16.28 1.70 56.04
N ILE A 76 -15.12 1.15 55.68
CA ILE A 76 -15.00 -0.26 55.28
C ILE A 76 -15.34 -1.19 56.45
N ALA A 77 -14.85 -0.88 57.66
CA ALA A 77 -15.14 -1.68 58.85
C ALA A 77 -16.64 -1.68 59.16
N PHE A 78 -17.29 -0.52 59.06
CA PHE A 78 -18.74 -0.40 59.20
C PHE A 78 -19.49 -1.21 58.13
N LEU A 79 -19.15 -1.04 56.85
CA LEU A 79 -19.83 -1.72 55.74
C LEU A 79 -19.71 -3.26 55.80
N LYS A 80 -18.64 -3.80 56.42
CA LYS A 80 -18.46 -5.25 56.60
C LYS A 80 -19.57 -5.89 57.44
N ASP A 81 -20.13 -5.15 58.38
CA ASP A 81 -21.13 -5.68 59.31
C ASP A 81 -22.55 -5.65 58.73
N PHE A 82 -22.77 -4.86 57.67
CA PHE A 82 -24.09 -4.63 57.06
C PHE A 82 -24.23 -5.21 55.65
N ILE A 83 -23.16 -5.25 54.85
CA ILE A 83 -23.20 -5.83 53.51
C ILE A 83 -22.83 -7.32 53.58
N THR A 84 -23.86 -8.16 53.43
CA THR A 84 -23.74 -9.62 53.43
C THR A 84 -23.03 -10.12 52.17
N ASP A 85 -22.46 -11.32 52.23
CA ASP A 85 -21.81 -11.95 51.07
C ASP A 85 -22.79 -12.09 49.89
N GLU A 86 -24.08 -12.29 50.17
CA GLU A 86 -25.15 -12.40 49.17
C GLU A 86 -25.39 -11.07 48.43
N VAL A 87 -25.34 -9.93 49.13
CA VAL A 87 -25.41 -8.58 48.53
C VAL A 87 -24.11 -8.28 47.76
N VAL A 88 -22.96 -8.70 48.27
CA VAL A 88 -21.67 -8.58 47.56
C VAL A 88 -21.69 -9.39 46.27
N GLU A 89 -22.21 -10.62 46.27
CA GLU A 89 -22.32 -11.46 45.08
C GLU A 89 -23.29 -10.85 44.06
N ALA A 90 -24.46 -10.38 44.49
CA ALA A 90 -25.41 -9.69 43.60
C ALA A 90 -24.81 -8.40 43.01
N THR A 91 -24.04 -7.65 43.81
CA THR A 91 -23.35 -6.42 43.39
C THR A 91 -22.15 -6.73 42.50
N ALA A 92 -21.42 -7.81 42.76
CA ALA A 92 -20.31 -8.28 41.92
C ALA A 92 -20.81 -8.70 40.54
N VAL A 93 -21.98 -9.35 40.47
CA VAL A 93 -22.68 -9.64 39.21
C VAL A 93 -23.13 -8.36 38.51
N SER A 94 -23.61 -7.34 39.23
CA SER A 94 -23.94 -6.03 38.67
C SER A 94 -22.71 -5.24 38.17
N LEU A 95 -21.59 -5.32 38.90
CA LEU A 95 -20.31 -4.71 38.54
C LEU A 95 -19.64 -5.47 37.38
N GLU A 96 -19.81 -6.78 37.26
CA GLU A 96 -19.40 -7.53 36.07
C GLU A 96 -20.13 -7.05 34.81
N TYR A 97 -21.34 -6.47 34.94
CA TYR A 97 -22.06 -5.82 33.84
C TYR A 97 -21.59 -4.37 33.58
N GLU A 98 -21.06 -3.66 34.59
CA GLU A 98 -20.49 -2.31 34.43
C GLU A 98 -18.98 -2.30 34.06
N VAL A 99 -18.27 -3.42 34.26
CA VAL A 99 -16.82 -3.59 33.98
C VAL A 99 -16.59 -4.33 32.66
N LEU A 100 -17.63 -4.50 31.84
CA LEU A 100 -17.46 -4.85 30.43
C LEU A 100 -16.65 -3.71 29.79
N SER A 101 -15.45 -4.03 29.28
CA SER A 101 -14.53 -3.11 28.59
C SER A 101 -15.33 -2.06 27.81
N PRO A 102 -15.06 -0.75 27.91
CA PRO A 102 -15.85 0.29 27.24
C PRO A 102 -16.11 0.03 25.74
N VAL A 103 -15.19 -0.70 25.11
CA VAL A 103 -15.31 -1.27 23.76
C VAL A 103 -16.57 -2.14 23.60
N LEU A 104 -16.84 -3.03 24.56
CA LEU A 104 -18.01 -3.91 24.53
C LEU A 104 -19.32 -3.15 24.73
N GLY A 105 -19.32 -2.09 25.54
CA GLY A 105 -20.47 -1.19 25.68
C GLY A 105 -20.89 -0.60 24.33
N ILE A 106 -19.92 -0.17 23.53
CA ILE A 106 -20.15 0.39 22.19
C ILE A 106 -20.62 -0.69 21.20
N VAL A 107 -20.02 -1.88 21.25
CA VAL A 107 -20.43 -3.00 20.38
C VAL A 107 -21.86 -3.46 20.69
N ASN A 108 -22.25 -3.46 21.97
CA ASN A 108 -23.64 -3.70 22.38
C ASN A 108 -24.59 -2.65 21.79
N GLN A 109 -24.24 -1.36 21.87
CA GLN A 109 -25.03 -0.30 21.25
C GLN A 109 -25.18 -0.51 19.73
N TRP A 110 -24.13 -0.95 19.03
CA TRP A 110 -24.20 -1.25 17.61
C TRP A 110 -25.12 -2.44 17.29
N LYS A 111 -25.13 -3.46 18.15
CA LYS A 111 -26.03 -4.61 18.01
C LYS A 111 -27.48 -4.20 18.26
N ASP A 112 -27.74 -3.43 19.33
CA ASP A 112 -29.07 -2.96 19.70
C ASP A 112 -29.67 -2.03 18.62
N ALA A 113 -28.83 -1.21 17.98
CA ALA A 113 -29.21 -0.36 16.86
C ALA A 113 -29.36 -1.11 15.52
N ASN A 114 -29.18 -2.44 15.48
CA ASN A 114 -29.18 -3.28 14.28
C ASN A 114 -28.15 -2.82 13.22
N LEU A 115 -27.02 -2.26 13.66
CA LEU A 115 -25.92 -1.87 12.77
C LEU A 115 -25.01 -3.06 12.45
N ILE A 116 -24.89 -3.98 13.39
CA ILE A 116 -24.20 -5.26 13.22
C ILE A 116 -25.17 -6.41 13.51
N ARG A 117 -24.95 -7.55 12.85
CA ARG A 117 -25.73 -8.78 13.03
C ARG A 117 -25.32 -9.52 14.30
N ASP A 118 -24.01 -9.61 14.56
CA ASP A 118 -23.49 -10.36 15.70
C ASP A 118 -22.11 -9.89 16.17
N TYR A 119 -21.73 -10.28 17.39
CA TYR A 119 -20.38 -10.08 17.88
C TYR A 119 -19.91 -11.25 18.76
N LYS A 120 -18.58 -11.40 18.88
CA LYS A 120 -17.94 -12.39 19.77
C LYS A 120 -16.89 -11.73 20.65
N VAL A 121 -16.80 -12.16 21.89
CA VAL A 121 -15.80 -11.68 22.86
C VAL A 121 -14.88 -12.83 23.22
N ILE A 122 -13.57 -12.58 23.15
CA ILE A 122 -12.55 -13.61 23.35
C ILE A 122 -11.50 -13.08 24.33
N GLY A 123 -11.34 -13.80 25.45
CA GLY A 123 -10.46 -13.38 26.55
C GLY A 123 -8.96 -13.67 26.37
N SER A 124 -8.54 -14.25 25.24
CA SER A 124 -7.14 -14.60 25.00
C SER A 124 -6.83 -14.76 23.52
N VAL A 125 -5.59 -14.49 23.13
CA VAL A 125 -5.06 -14.71 21.78
C VAL A 125 -5.12 -16.19 21.41
N LYS A 126 -4.83 -17.12 22.33
CA LYS A 126 -4.96 -18.55 22.04
C LYS A 126 -6.38 -18.92 21.62
N LYS A 127 -7.40 -18.49 22.37
CA LYS A 127 -8.81 -18.74 22.02
C LYS A 127 -9.19 -18.02 20.72
N ALA A 128 -8.60 -16.85 20.44
CA ALA A 128 -8.85 -16.11 19.21
C ALA A 128 -8.31 -16.86 17.99
N LYS A 129 -7.11 -17.47 18.10
CA LYS A 129 -6.53 -18.33 17.06
C LYS A 129 -7.36 -19.58 16.81
N GLU A 130 -7.83 -20.24 17.88
CA GLU A 130 -8.75 -21.39 17.75
C GLU A 130 -10.07 -21.00 17.08
N PHE A 131 -10.58 -19.80 17.35
CA PHE A 131 -11.77 -19.29 16.68
C PHE A 131 -11.49 -18.92 15.22
N LEU A 132 -10.33 -18.36 14.92
CA LEU A 132 -9.90 -18.00 13.57
C LEU A 132 -9.94 -19.21 12.62
N GLU A 133 -9.66 -20.42 13.12
CA GLU A 133 -9.79 -21.67 12.36
C GLU A 133 -11.22 -22.04 12.01
N LYS A 134 -12.17 -21.70 12.87
CA LYS A 134 -13.60 -22.03 12.73
C LYS A 134 -14.38 -20.90 12.06
N LEU A 135 -13.81 -19.70 11.99
CA LEU A 135 -14.45 -18.49 11.52
C LEU A 135 -15.14 -18.66 10.14
N PRO A 136 -14.52 -19.28 9.11
CA PRO A 136 -15.19 -19.45 7.81
C PRO A 136 -16.39 -20.39 7.84
N GLN A 137 -16.51 -21.23 8.88
CA GLN A 137 -17.60 -22.19 9.06
C GLN A 137 -18.70 -21.62 9.95
N GLU A 138 -18.34 -20.80 10.94
CA GLU A 138 -19.28 -20.15 11.85
C GLU A 138 -19.93 -18.93 11.18
N TRP A 139 -19.16 -18.11 10.46
CA TRP A 139 -19.64 -16.88 9.85
C TRP A 139 -19.40 -16.88 8.33
N GLU A 140 -20.47 -16.69 7.56
CA GLU A 140 -20.38 -16.40 6.13
C GLU A 140 -19.74 -15.02 5.94
N MET A 141 -18.53 -15.01 5.38
CA MET A 141 -17.74 -13.82 5.08
C MET A 141 -17.62 -13.66 3.57
N ASP A 142 -17.86 -12.45 3.11
CA ASP A 142 -17.60 -12.01 1.74
C ASP A 142 -17.42 -10.48 1.75
N SER A 143 -17.27 -9.90 0.55
CA SER A 143 -17.10 -8.46 0.38
C SER A 143 -18.25 -7.62 0.96
N ASP A 144 -19.43 -8.22 1.16
CA ASP A 144 -20.66 -7.60 1.69
C ASP A 144 -20.92 -7.96 3.17
N ASN A 145 -20.13 -8.86 3.76
CA ASN A 145 -20.29 -9.38 5.12
C ASN A 145 -18.94 -9.38 5.87
N ARG A 146 -18.36 -8.20 6.06
CA ARG A 146 -17.03 -8.04 6.66
C ARG A 146 -17.05 -8.10 8.18
N VAL A 147 -15.90 -8.49 8.73
CA VAL A 147 -15.68 -8.65 10.16
C VAL A 147 -14.69 -7.61 10.67
N LEU A 148 -15.06 -6.88 11.73
CA LEU A 148 -14.17 -5.97 12.42
C LEU A 148 -13.56 -6.64 13.66
N TRP A 149 -12.24 -6.69 13.74
CA TRP A 149 -11.50 -7.16 14.90
C TRP A 149 -11.03 -5.97 15.73
N LEU A 150 -11.40 -5.97 17.00
CA LEU A 150 -10.93 -5.03 18.01
C LEU A 150 -10.01 -5.81 18.93
N ILE A 151 -8.70 -5.59 18.82
CA ILE A 151 -7.68 -6.42 19.45
C ILE A 151 -6.87 -5.55 20.42
N ASP A 152 -6.86 -5.90 21.71
CA ASP A 152 -5.94 -5.26 22.66
C ASP A 152 -4.49 -5.61 22.32
N ARG A 153 -3.53 -4.77 22.69
CA ARG A 153 -2.11 -5.07 22.49
C ARG A 153 -1.58 -6.02 23.57
N ASP A 154 -1.90 -5.72 24.83
CA ASP A 154 -1.34 -6.38 26.00
C ASP A 154 -2.27 -7.49 26.49
N PHE A 155 -1.78 -8.73 26.49
CA PHE A 155 -2.47 -9.90 27.05
C PHE A 155 -1.73 -10.47 28.25
N SER A 156 -1.01 -9.62 29.00
CA SER A 156 -0.27 -10.05 30.19
C SER A 156 -1.19 -10.64 31.27
N LYS A 157 -2.46 -10.22 31.39
CA LYS A 157 -3.41 -10.81 32.36
C LYS A 157 -3.85 -12.22 31.93
N ALA A 158 -3.73 -12.54 30.64
CA ALA A 158 -3.93 -13.88 30.11
C ALA A 158 -2.64 -14.74 30.06
N ASN A 159 -1.50 -14.26 30.59
CA ASN A 159 -0.19 -14.90 30.51
C ASN A 159 0.35 -15.10 29.07
N GLU A 160 -0.09 -14.30 28.10
CA GLU A 160 0.31 -14.43 26.69
C GLU A 160 1.32 -13.35 26.24
N GLY A 161 1.52 -12.31 27.05
CA GLY A 161 2.58 -11.30 26.88
C GLY A 161 2.08 -9.93 26.40
N LYS A 162 2.96 -8.91 26.47
CA LYS A 162 2.64 -7.50 26.22
C LYS A 162 2.38 -7.12 24.77
N ASP A 163 2.80 -7.96 23.83
CA ASP A 163 2.68 -7.73 22.38
C ASP A 163 1.90 -8.87 21.70
N ALA A 164 1.17 -9.69 22.45
CA ALA A 164 0.50 -10.87 21.92
C ALA A 164 -0.60 -10.51 20.90
N GLY A 165 -1.22 -9.33 21.01
CA GLY A 165 -2.17 -8.82 20.01
C GLY A 165 -1.56 -8.63 18.63
N PHE A 166 -0.27 -8.26 18.54
CA PHE A 166 0.43 -8.16 17.26
C PHE A 166 0.58 -9.50 16.57
N GLU A 167 0.92 -10.55 17.32
CA GLU A 167 1.04 -11.90 16.78
C GLU A 167 -0.31 -12.44 16.26
N LEU A 168 -1.43 -12.00 16.84
CA LEU A 168 -2.76 -12.33 16.33
C LEU A 168 -3.05 -11.64 14.98
N ILE A 169 -2.79 -10.33 14.88
CA ILE A 169 -2.97 -9.57 13.62
C ILE A 169 -2.15 -10.21 12.49
N LYS A 170 -0.91 -10.62 12.80
CA LYS A 170 -0.05 -11.32 11.85
C LYS A 170 -0.66 -12.62 11.36
N GLU A 171 -1.19 -13.45 12.26
CA GLU A 171 -1.81 -14.72 11.87
C GLU A 171 -3.11 -14.53 11.05
N ILE A 172 -3.89 -13.48 11.35
CA ILE A 172 -5.05 -13.09 10.52
C ILE A 172 -4.59 -12.75 9.10
N GLY A 173 -3.49 -12.01 8.99
CA GLY A 173 -2.86 -11.70 7.71
C GLY A 173 -2.42 -12.94 6.94
N GLU A 174 -1.61 -13.81 7.55
CA GLU A 174 -1.06 -15.02 6.92
C GLU A 174 -2.16 -15.95 6.37
N ARG A 175 -3.34 -15.98 6.99
CA ARG A 175 -4.48 -16.77 6.55
C ARG A 175 -5.25 -16.16 5.37
N LYS A 176 -4.83 -14.98 4.86
CA LYS A 176 -5.45 -14.24 3.75
C LYS A 176 -6.97 -14.06 3.96
N LEU A 177 -7.40 -13.78 5.18
CA LEU A 177 -8.82 -13.60 5.48
C LEU A 177 -9.27 -12.19 5.05
N VAL A 178 -9.48 -12.03 3.74
CA VAL A 178 -9.59 -10.74 3.06
C VAL A 178 -10.76 -9.85 3.48
N ASP A 179 -11.75 -10.40 4.16
CA ASP A 179 -12.92 -9.63 4.61
C ASP A 179 -12.82 -9.18 6.08
N ASN A 180 -11.60 -9.17 6.64
CA ASN A 180 -11.33 -8.81 8.03
C ASN A 180 -10.59 -7.48 8.13
N ILE A 181 -11.11 -6.60 8.97
CA ILE A 181 -10.50 -5.32 9.32
C ILE A 181 -9.96 -5.44 10.74
N CYS A 182 -8.68 -5.14 10.95
CA CYS A 182 -8.07 -5.22 12.28
C CYS A 182 -7.83 -3.82 12.86
N LEU A 183 -8.27 -3.59 14.09
CA LEU A 183 -7.94 -2.41 14.86
C LEU A 183 -7.21 -2.85 16.12
N LEU A 184 -5.98 -2.35 16.31
CA LEU A 184 -5.24 -2.53 17.53
C LEU A 184 -5.65 -1.42 18.51
N VAL A 185 -6.38 -1.79 19.55
CA VAL A 185 -6.96 -0.86 20.52
C VAL A 185 -6.06 -0.81 21.75
N THR A 186 -5.29 0.26 21.95
CA THR A 186 -4.30 0.35 23.04
C THR A 186 -4.42 1.63 23.86
N ALA A 187 -4.07 1.56 25.15
CA ALA A 187 -4.07 2.71 26.05
C ALA A 187 -2.82 3.60 25.88
N ASN A 188 -1.73 3.06 25.32
CA ASN A 188 -0.47 3.78 25.15
C ASN A 188 -0.07 3.77 23.67
N THR A 189 -0.19 4.93 23.01
CA THR A 189 0.17 5.12 21.59
C THR A 189 1.48 5.88 21.42
N GLU A 190 2.09 6.37 22.51
CA GLU A 190 3.33 7.14 22.48
C GLU A 190 4.56 6.33 22.03
N ASP A 191 4.52 5.00 22.19
CA ASP A 191 5.59 4.07 21.81
C ASP A 191 5.33 3.34 20.49
N ILE A 192 4.23 3.65 19.78
CA ILE A 192 3.89 3.06 18.48
C ILE A 192 3.36 4.15 17.55
N CYS A 193 4.20 4.62 16.65
CA CYS A 193 3.71 5.25 15.42
C CYS A 193 3.27 4.15 14.42
N ASP A 194 2.27 4.42 13.57
CA ASP A 194 1.92 3.55 12.44
C ASP A 194 3.17 3.14 11.65
N ASP A 195 4.12 4.04 11.43
CA ASP A 195 5.37 3.72 10.72
C ASP A 195 6.30 2.77 11.49
N GLU A 196 6.26 2.76 12.83
CA GLU A 196 7.00 1.80 13.66
C GLU A 196 6.32 0.44 13.72
N LEU A 197 4.97 0.42 13.78
CA LEU A 197 4.17 -0.80 13.59
C LEU A 197 4.48 -1.44 12.23
N ARG A 198 4.47 -0.63 11.17
CA ARG A 198 4.80 -1.05 9.81
C ARG A 198 6.24 -1.57 9.71
N ARG A 199 7.20 -0.91 10.35
CA ARG A 199 8.62 -1.31 10.35
C ARG A 199 8.91 -2.55 11.21
N SER A 200 8.23 -2.75 12.33
CA SER A 200 8.44 -3.91 13.21
C SER A 200 7.90 -5.20 12.58
N VAL A 201 6.75 -5.11 11.91
CA VAL A 201 6.18 -6.19 11.09
C VAL A 201 7.07 -6.47 9.87
N TYR A 202 7.60 -5.42 9.21
CA TYR A 202 8.50 -5.54 8.07
C TYR A 202 9.85 -6.20 8.41
N LYS A 203 10.54 -5.72 9.46
CA LYS A 203 11.91 -6.15 9.82
C LYS A 203 12.01 -7.63 10.16
N ASN A 204 10.96 -8.22 10.71
CA ASN A 204 11.02 -9.58 11.23
C ASN A 204 10.56 -10.65 10.22
N HIS A 205 9.75 -10.30 9.20
CA HIS A 205 9.07 -11.32 8.39
C HIS A 205 8.94 -11.04 6.88
N GLY A 206 9.33 -9.87 6.38
CA GLY A 206 9.41 -9.62 4.93
C GLY A 206 8.07 -9.57 4.17
N LEU A 207 6.94 -9.48 4.88
CA LEU A 207 5.60 -9.48 4.29
C LEU A 207 5.04 -8.05 4.25
N LEU A 208 5.44 -7.30 3.21
CA LEU A 208 4.96 -5.94 2.91
C LEU A 208 3.43 -5.82 2.82
N GLU A 209 2.78 -6.93 2.53
CA GLU A 209 1.34 -6.96 2.30
C GLU A 209 0.57 -6.63 3.60
N PHE A 210 0.96 -7.17 4.76
CA PHE A 210 0.19 -7.04 6.01
C PHE A 210 0.35 -5.71 6.76
N ILE A 211 1.25 -4.86 6.30
CA ILE A 211 1.56 -3.53 6.87
C ILE A 211 0.34 -2.62 6.93
N ASN A 212 -0.64 -2.84 6.04
CA ASN A 212 -1.85 -2.06 5.99
C ASN A 212 -3.09 -2.82 6.52
N LEU A 213 -2.93 -4.02 7.12
CA LEU A 213 -4.07 -4.80 7.64
C LEU A 213 -4.67 -4.19 8.91
N ALA A 214 -3.86 -3.47 9.70
CA ALA A 214 -4.23 -2.95 10.99
C ALA A 214 -4.00 -1.44 11.12
N SER A 215 -4.74 -0.81 12.03
CA SER A 215 -4.46 0.54 12.49
C SER A 215 -4.56 0.65 13.99
N VAL A 216 -3.77 1.56 14.55
CA VAL A 216 -3.71 1.81 15.98
C VAL A 216 -4.82 2.78 16.37
N VAL A 217 -5.61 2.42 17.37
CA VAL A 217 -6.68 3.23 17.94
C VAL A 217 -6.41 3.41 19.43
N THR A 218 -6.51 4.64 19.92
CA THR A 218 -6.29 4.92 21.35
C THR A 218 -7.55 4.59 22.16
N LYS A 219 -7.43 3.83 23.26
CA LYS A 219 -8.58 3.49 24.14
C LYS A 219 -9.35 4.74 24.62
N SER A 220 -8.69 5.88 24.80
CA SER A 220 -9.36 7.14 25.18
C SER A 220 -10.36 7.63 24.16
N ASN A 221 -10.09 7.43 22.87
CA ASN A 221 -10.96 7.90 21.77
C ASN A 221 -12.19 7.02 21.62
N VAL A 222 -12.10 5.78 22.10
CA VAL A 222 -13.23 4.84 22.21
C VAL A 222 -14.17 5.26 23.34
N ILE A 223 -13.64 5.74 24.47
CA ILE A 223 -14.41 6.00 25.71
C ILE A 223 -15.07 7.39 25.70
N ASP A 224 -14.45 8.37 25.05
CA ASP A 224 -14.85 9.78 25.12
C ASP A 224 -15.78 10.16 23.94
N ASP A 225 -17.06 10.40 24.23
CA ASP A 225 -18.06 10.82 23.24
C ASP A 225 -17.68 12.14 22.53
N GLU A 226 -16.88 13.00 23.17
CA GLU A 226 -16.38 14.24 22.55
C GLU A 226 -15.30 13.97 21.48
N LYS A 227 -14.67 12.79 21.51
CA LYS A 227 -13.62 12.35 20.57
C LYS A 227 -14.12 11.38 19.49
N LYS A 228 -15.43 11.21 19.37
CA LYS A 228 -16.06 10.31 18.39
C LYS A 228 -15.60 10.55 16.95
N GLN A 229 -15.28 11.80 16.59
CA GLN A 229 -14.76 12.12 15.27
C GLN A 229 -13.31 11.65 15.06
N GLU A 230 -12.45 11.74 16.08
CA GLU A 230 -11.07 11.26 16.02
C GLU A 230 -11.05 9.73 15.88
N LEU A 231 -11.90 9.03 16.65
CA LEU A 231 -12.11 7.59 16.51
C LEU A 231 -12.56 7.21 15.10
N LEU A 232 -13.53 7.95 14.53
CA LEU A 232 -14.00 7.72 13.18
C LEU A 232 -12.89 7.87 12.14
N ASP A 233 -12.04 8.89 12.28
CA ASP A 233 -10.94 9.14 11.36
C ASP A 233 -9.87 8.02 11.44
N GLU A 234 -9.52 7.56 12.66
CA GLU A 234 -8.59 6.43 12.87
C GLU A 234 -9.12 5.13 12.28
N ILE A 235 -10.42 4.84 12.45
CA ILE A 235 -11.05 3.65 11.90
C ILE A 235 -11.13 3.72 10.37
N ILE A 236 -11.53 4.88 9.79
CA ILE A 236 -11.56 5.08 8.33
C ILE A 236 -10.16 4.90 7.74
N HIS A 237 -9.13 5.38 8.43
CA HIS A 237 -7.74 5.16 8.03
C HIS A 237 -7.38 3.67 8.04
N GLY A 238 -7.80 2.92 9.06
CA GLY A 238 -7.63 1.47 9.12
C GLY A 238 -8.34 0.71 8.01
N LEU A 239 -9.55 1.12 7.64
CA LEU A 239 -10.20 0.59 6.44
C LEU A 239 -9.41 0.87 5.18
N TRP A 240 -9.01 2.12 4.99
CA TRP A 240 -8.30 2.53 3.79
C TRP A 240 -6.99 1.75 3.63
N ASN A 241 -6.27 1.54 4.73
CA ASN A 241 -5.11 0.66 4.79
C ASN A 241 -5.49 -0.78 4.41
N ASN A 242 -6.57 -1.34 4.99
CA ASN A 242 -7.00 -2.70 4.66
C ASN A 242 -7.31 -2.85 3.16
N TYR A 243 -8.00 -1.90 2.54
CA TYR A 243 -8.22 -1.89 1.09
C TYR A 243 -6.91 -1.74 0.29
N ASN A 244 -5.95 -0.94 0.76
CA ASN A 244 -4.61 -0.87 0.15
C ASN A 244 -3.90 -2.22 0.16
N PHE A 245 -3.96 -2.94 1.28
CA PHE A 245 -3.45 -4.32 1.37
C PHE A 245 -4.12 -5.21 0.32
N HIS A 246 -5.46 -5.23 0.23
CA HIS A 246 -6.17 -6.06 -0.74
C HIS A 246 -5.81 -5.73 -2.18
N LEU A 247 -5.74 -4.43 -2.53
CA LEU A 247 -5.35 -4.01 -3.87
C LEU A 247 -3.93 -4.49 -4.21
N ILE A 248 -2.97 -4.27 -3.31
CA ILE A 248 -1.57 -4.66 -3.55
C ILE A 248 -1.42 -6.18 -3.60
N SER A 249 -2.03 -6.93 -2.69
CA SER A 249 -1.97 -8.39 -2.67
C SER A 249 -2.61 -8.99 -3.92
N ASN A 250 -3.80 -8.53 -4.33
CA ASN A 250 -4.44 -9.03 -5.55
C ASN A 250 -3.59 -8.73 -6.80
N LEU A 251 -3.08 -7.50 -6.95
CA LEU A 251 -2.21 -7.15 -8.08
C LEU A 251 -0.92 -7.98 -8.11
N THR A 252 -0.31 -8.23 -6.94
CA THR A 252 0.91 -9.02 -6.81
C THR A 252 0.66 -10.50 -7.10
N GLU A 253 -0.49 -11.05 -6.68
CA GLU A 253 -0.91 -12.41 -6.98
C GLU A 253 -1.14 -12.58 -8.50
N TYR A 254 -1.85 -11.65 -9.15
CA TYR A 254 -2.06 -11.72 -10.60
C TYR A 254 -0.76 -11.63 -11.39
N LEU A 255 0.18 -10.78 -10.95
CA LEU A 255 1.52 -10.70 -11.53
C LEU A 255 2.29 -12.01 -11.34
N SER A 256 2.31 -12.55 -10.12
CA SER A 256 3.01 -13.78 -9.77
C SER A 256 2.49 -14.96 -10.58
N GLN A 257 1.16 -15.11 -10.65
CA GLN A 257 0.55 -16.18 -11.42
C GLN A 257 0.73 -15.98 -12.92
N GLY A 258 0.65 -14.74 -13.43
CA GLY A 258 0.95 -14.42 -14.83
C GLY A 258 2.39 -14.77 -15.21
N LEU A 259 3.35 -14.57 -14.29
CA LEU A 259 4.74 -14.98 -14.49
C LEU A 259 4.90 -16.51 -14.52
N ILE A 260 4.19 -17.25 -13.65
CA ILE A 260 4.17 -18.72 -13.66
C ILE A 260 3.63 -19.22 -15.01
N ASP A 261 2.48 -18.71 -15.45
CA ASP A 261 1.87 -19.10 -16.72
C ASP A 261 2.78 -18.76 -17.91
N SER A 262 3.44 -17.60 -17.87
CA SER A 262 4.40 -17.18 -18.89
C SER A 262 5.60 -18.11 -18.96
N LYS A 263 6.13 -18.53 -17.80
CA LYS A 263 7.22 -19.50 -17.70
C LYS A 263 6.82 -20.84 -18.33
N GLU A 264 5.63 -21.35 -18.03
CA GLU A 264 5.13 -22.60 -18.62
C GLU A 264 5.04 -22.51 -20.15
N LYS A 265 4.57 -21.37 -20.67
CA LYS A 265 4.54 -21.13 -22.13
C LYS A 265 5.93 -21.10 -22.75
N ILE A 266 6.89 -20.44 -22.11
CA ILE A 266 8.29 -20.41 -22.58
C ILE A 266 8.88 -21.83 -22.62
N LEU A 267 8.66 -22.63 -21.57
CA LEU A 267 9.14 -24.01 -21.49
C LEU A 267 8.49 -24.93 -22.52
N SER A 268 7.28 -24.60 -22.98
CA SER A 268 6.55 -25.35 -24.03
C SER A 268 7.02 -25.06 -25.46
N LEU A 269 7.88 -24.04 -25.67
CA LEU A 269 8.33 -23.66 -27.01
C LEU A 269 9.18 -24.78 -27.65
N SER A 270 8.81 -25.17 -28.87
CA SER A 270 9.58 -26.15 -29.63
C SER A 270 10.93 -25.60 -30.09
N SER A 271 11.95 -26.45 -30.27
CA SER A 271 13.25 -26.05 -30.80
C SER A 271 13.17 -25.30 -32.15
N PRO A 272 12.30 -25.71 -33.12
CA PRO A 272 12.06 -24.91 -34.32
C PRO A 272 11.55 -23.49 -34.04
N THR A 273 10.63 -23.33 -33.09
CA THR A 273 10.09 -22.02 -32.70
C THR A 273 11.19 -21.15 -32.08
N ILE A 274 11.97 -21.70 -31.15
CA ILE A 274 13.10 -21.00 -30.52
C ILE A 274 14.12 -20.57 -31.59
N ARG A 275 14.46 -21.46 -32.52
CA ARG A 275 15.37 -21.13 -33.64
C ARG A 275 14.81 -19.99 -34.49
N HIS A 276 13.51 -19.98 -34.77
CA HIS A 276 12.88 -18.90 -35.52
C HIS A 276 12.96 -17.57 -34.78
N ILE A 277 12.66 -17.56 -33.48
CA ILE A 277 12.73 -16.38 -32.60
C ILE A 277 14.16 -15.82 -32.53
N ILE A 278 15.16 -16.68 -32.36
CA ILE A 278 16.55 -16.24 -32.14
C ILE A 278 17.25 -15.86 -33.45
N LEU A 279 16.99 -16.59 -34.54
CA LEU A 279 17.78 -16.44 -35.77
C LEU A 279 17.03 -15.80 -36.93
N LYS A 280 15.70 -15.96 -37.01
CA LYS A 280 14.93 -15.51 -38.19
C LYS A 280 14.18 -14.21 -37.95
N TYR A 281 13.55 -14.08 -36.79
CA TYR A 281 12.81 -12.87 -36.48
C TYR A 281 13.67 -11.60 -36.42
N PRO A 282 14.85 -11.60 -35.75
CA PRO A 282 15.69 -10.40 -35.68
C PRO A 282 16.24 -10.01 -37.06
N GLU A 283 16.59 -11.00 -37.87
CA GLU A 283 17.06 -10.83 -39.26
C GLU A 283 15.98 -10.19 -40.17
N LEU A 284 14.71 -10.55 -39.99
CA LEU A 284 13.59 -10.02 -40.78
C LEU A 284 13.22 -8.60 -40.38
N GLU A 285 13.20 -8.32 -39.07
CA GLU A 285 12.79 -7.04 -38.49
C GLU A 285 13.94 -6.03 -38.38
N GLY A 286 15.19 -6.45 -38.60
CA GLY A 286 16.37 -5.57 -38.51
C GLY A 286 16.68 -5.10 -37.10
N THR A 287 16.46 -5.99 -36.12
CA THR A 287 16.63 -5.72 -34.68
C THR A 287 17.68 -6.68 -34.09
N SER A 288 18.16 -6.38 -32.88
CA SER A 288 19.07 -7.27 -32.17
C SER A 288 18.34 -8.51 -31.65
N VAL A 289 19.09 -9.60 -31.47
CA VAL A 289 18.57 -10.82 -30.84
C VAL A 289 18.13 -10.52 -29.40
N GLY A 290 18.89 -9.70 -28.67
CA GLY A 290 18.58 -9.31 -27.30
C GLY A 290 17.24 -8.57 -27.18
N GLU A 291 17.02 -7.57 -28.04
CA GLU A 291 15.75 -6.83 -28.11
C GLU A 291 14.59 -7.77 -28.47
N THR A 292 14.78 -8.65 -29.45
CA THR A 292 13.74 -9.60 -29.87
C THR A 292 13.33 -10.54 -28.74
N VAL A 293 14.30 -11.13 -28.05
CA VAL A 293 14.03 -12.03 -26.92
C VAL A 293 13.34 -11.27 -25.80
N PHE A 294 13.84 -10.07 -25.44
CA PHE A 294 13.23 -9.23 -24.41
C PHE A 294 11.78 -8.89 -24.74
N ARG A 295 11.49 -8.44 -25.96
CA ARG A 295 10.13 -8.10 -26.42
C ARG A 295 9.18 -9.29 -26.35
N ILE A 296 9.63 -10.49 -26.72
CA ILE A 296 8.81 -11.70 -26.64
C ILE A 296 8.51 -12.07 -25.19
N LEU A 297 9.52 -12.04 -24.32
CA LEU A 297 9.34 -12.29 -22.89
C LEU A 297 8.35 -11.30 -22.29
N LEU A 298 8.54 -10.00 -22.54
CA LEU A 298 7.64 -8.95 -22.08
C LEU A 298 6.22 -9.13 -22.61
N SER A 299 6.08 -9.49 -23.89
CA SER A 299 4.76 -9.73 -24.51
C SER A 299 4.03 -10.91 -23.86
N LEU A 300 4.75 -11.99 -23.53
CA LEU A 300 4.18 -13.15 -22.84
C LEU A 300 3.75 -12.76 -21.43
N VAL A 301 4.62 -12.11 -20.66
CA VAL A 301 4.31 -11.64 -19.30
C VAL A 301 3.11 -10.71 -19.30
N THR A 302 3.08 -9.72 -20.20
CA THR A 302 1.98 -8.76 -20.33
C THR A 302 0.67 -9.46 -20.67
N LYS A 303 0.71 -10.43 -21.59
CA LYS A 303 -0.48 -11.18 -21.99
C LYS A 303 -1.03 -12.03 -20.85
N GLU A 304 -0.19 -12.80 -20.17
CA GLU A 304 -0.65 -13.69 -19.11
C GLU A 304 -1.08 -12.93 -17.87
N PHE A 305 -0.35 -11.88 -17.48
CA PHE A 305 -0.81 -10.94 -16.47
C PHE A 305 -2.17 -10.32 -16.86
N GLY A 306 -2.31 -9.86 -18.11
CA GLY A 306 -3.55 -9.30 -18.63
C GLY A 306 -4.72 -10.29 -18.56
N ASN A 307 -4.49 -11.58 -18.84
CA ASN A 307 -5.50 -12.62 -18.70
C ASN A 307 -5.93 -12.79 -17.23
N ARG A 308 -4.97 -12.84 -16.29
CA ARG A 308 -5.24 -12.97 -14.85
C ARG A 308 -5.98 -11.76 -14.30
N TYR A 309 -5.54 -10.55 -14.64
CA TYR A 309 -6.19 -9.30 -14.27
C TYR A 309 -7.61 -9.23 -14.82
N SER A 310 -7.80 -9.49 -16.12
CA SER A 310 -9.11 -9.39 -16.78
C SER A 310 -10.13 -10.40 -16.24
N SER A 311 -9.67 -11.60 -15.86
CA SER A 311 -10.53 -12.64 -15.28
C SER A 311 -11.08 -12.27 -13.90
N ASN A 312 -10.44 -11.31 -13.21
CA ASN A 312 -10.82 -10.83 -11.88
C ASN A 312 -11.22 -9.35 -11.89
N LEU A 313 -11.52 -8.78 -13.07
CA LEU A 313 -11.76 -7.35 -13.24
C LEU A 313 -12.93 -6.84 -12.39
N GLU A 314 -13.98 -7.64 -12.25
CA GLU A 314 -15.16 -7.27 -11.43
C GLU A 314 -14.80 -7.09 -9.95
N GLU A 315 -14.01 -8.01 -9.40
CA GLU A 315 -13.55 -7.96 -8.00
C GLU A 315 -12.68 -6.72 -7.75
N ILE A 316 -11.68 -6.50 -8.62
CA ILE A 316 -10.79 -5.33 -8.53
C ILE A 316 -11.59 -4.04 -8.68
N THR A 317 -12.56 -4.01 -9.60
CA THR A 317 -13.40 -2.82 -9.81
C THR A 317 -14.21 -2.49 -8.57
N LYS A 318 -14.78 -3.50 -7.88
CA LYS A 318 -15.47 -3.28 -6.60
C LYS A 318 -14.52 -2.70 -5.55
N LEU A 319 -13.32 -3.27 -5.40
CA LEU A 319 -12.31 -2.76 -4.47
C LEU A 319 -11.93 -1.31 -4.78
N LEU A 320 -11.73 -0.95 -6.05
CA LEU A 320 -11.38 0.41 -6.47
C LEU A 320 -12.52 1.42 -6.24
N ILE A 321 -13.78 1.01 -6.44
CA ILE A 321 -14.95 1.85 -6.16
C ILE A 321 -15.05 2.15 -4.66
N ASP A 322 -14.88 1.11 -3.83
CA ASP A 322 -14.91 1.26 -2.38
C ASP A 322 -13.74 2.13 -1.90
N TYR A 323 -12.54 1.88 -2.40
CA TYR A 323 -11.34 2.67 -2.11
C TYR A 323 -11.54 4.17 -2.41
N LYS A 324 -12.06 4.49 -3.60
CA LYS A 324 -12.36 5.87 -4.01
C LYS A 324 -13.48 6.50 -3.17
N THR A 325 -14.40 5.69 -2.65
CA THR A 325 -15.47 6.16 -1.78
C THR A 325 -14.93 6.58 -0.41
N LEU A 326 -13.96 5.81 0.12
CA LEU A 326 -13.25 6.12 1.36
C LEU A 326 -12.31 7.32 1.22
N GLU A 327 -11.58 7.45 0.09
CA GLU A 327 -10.69 8.59 -0.18
C GLU A 327 -11.38 9.94 0.02
N LYS A 328 -12.61 10.09 -0.49
CA LYS A 328 -13.41 11.33 -0.35
C LYS A 328 -13.73 11.72 1.10
N GLN A 329 -13.53 10.81 2.05
CA GLN A 329 -13.87 10.99 3.46
C GLN A 329 -12.67 11.48 4.27
N ILE A 330 -11.45 11.19 3.84
CA ILE A 330 -10.24 11.44 4.63
C ILE A 330 -9.73 12.86 4.36
N ARG A 331 -9.49 13.63 5.43
CA ARG A 331 -8.81 14.93 5.38
C ARG A 331 -7.30 14.75 5.50
N TYR A 332 -6.68 13.98 4.60
CA TYR A 332 -5.24 13.77 4.65
C TYR A 332 -4.50 14.81 3.81
N THR A 333 -3.41 15.37 4.34
CA THR A 333 -2.39 16.04 3.54
C THR A 333 -1.39 15.00 3.07
N GLU A 334 -1.48 14.62 1.79
CA GLU A 334 -0.53 13.69 1.17
C GLU A 334 0.92 14.19 1.34
N LYS A 335 1.77 13.39 1.99
CA LYS A 335 3.19 13.33 1.66
C LYS A 335 3.36 12.15 0.70
N SER A 336 3.21 12.40 -0.59
CA SER A 336 3.53 11.40 -1.60
C SER A 336 5.03 11.12 -1.59
N ASP A 337 5.42 9.85 -1.73
CA ASP A 337 6.80 9.49 -2.02
C ASP A 337 7.12 9.91 -3.47
N ASN A 338 7.56 11.16 -3.60
CA ASN A 338 7.83 11.78 -4.89
C ASN A 338 8.95 11.06 -5.65
N GLU A 339 9.89 10.39 -4.96
CA GLU A 339 10.99 9.68 -5.60
C GLU A 339 10.53 8.37 -6.25
N ILE A 340 9.72 7.57 -5.54
CA ILE A 340 9.14 6.35 -6.11
C ILE A 340 8.23 6.71 -7.28
N LEU A 341 7.35 7.70 -7.12
CA LEU A 341 6.45 8.14 -8.19
C LEU A 341 7.20 8.67 -9.41
N PHE A 342 8.27 9.43 -9.19
CA PHE A 342 9.16 9.88 -10.26
C PHE A 342 9.76 8.69 -11.00
N THR A 343 10.30 7.71 -10.26
CA THR A 343 10.96 6.52 -10.83
C THR A 343 9.99 5.70 -11.68
N LEU A 344 8.78 5.45 -11.18
CA LEU A 344 7.73 4.74 -11.92
C LEU A 344 7.35 5.48 -13.21
N ARG A 345 7.05 6.78 -13.13
CA ARG A 345 6.66 7.59 -14.31
C ARG A 345 7.81 7.75 -15.31
N LYS A 346 9.05 7.80 -14.84
CA LYS A 346 10.23 7.79 -15.71
C LYS A 346 10.33 6.46 -16.44
N SER A 347 10.20 5.34 -15.74
CA SER A 347 10.29 3.99 -16.35
C SER A 347 9.16 3.68 -17.34
N GLU A 348 7.99 4.30 -17.18
CA GLU A 348 6.88 4.20 -18.14
C GLU A 348 7.21 4.89 -19.48
N LYS A 349 8.01 5.96 -19.44
CA LYS A 349 8.28 6.83 -20.59
C LYS A 349 9.64 6.61 -21.24
N TYR A 350 10.63 6.17 -20.46
CA TYR A 350 12.03 6.09 -20.87
C TYR A 350 12.59 4.71 -20.52
N ASP A 351 13.31 4.12 -21.47
CA ASP A 351 14.03 2.86 -21.30
C ASP A 351 15.54 3.12 -21.22
N ASP A 352 16.12 2.90 -20.05
CA ASP A 352 17.56 3.05 -19.83
C ASP A 352 18.38 1.85 -20.38
N ASN A 353 17.71 0.76 -20.80
CA ASN A 353 18.35 -0.46 -21.28
C ASN A 353 18.63 -0.48 -22.78
N ILE A 354 18.21 0.54 -23.53
CA ILE A 354 18.33 0.60 -25.00
C ILE A 354 19.74 0.27 -25.50
N ASN A 355 20.78 0.77 -24.82
CA ASN A 355 22.17 0.58 -25.19
C ASN A 355 22.69 -0.83 -24.85
N ILE A 356 22.28 -1.38 -23.70
CA ILE A 356 22.67 -2.73 -23.26
C ILE A 356 22.06 -3.78 -24.19
N LEU A 357 20.80 -3.57 -24.58
CA LEU A 357 20.06 -4.41 -25.52
C LEU A 357 20.46 -4.17 -26.99
N ARG A 358 21.29 -3.16 -27.27
CA ARG A 358 21.70 -2.74 -28.62
C ARG A 358 20.49 -2.56 -29.53
N GLN A 359 19.46 -1.89 -29.01
CA GLN A 359 18.25 -1.63 -29.76
C GLN A 359 18.58 -0.78 -30.98
N ALA A 360 17.85 -0.99 -32.07
CA ALA A 360 17.99 -0.15 -33.25
C ALA A 360 17.54 1.29 -32.94
N ILE A 361 18.15 2.27 -33.58
CA ILE A 361 17.77 3.68 -33.43
C ILE A 361 16.29 3.88 -33.76
N ASN A 362 15.55 4.52 -32.86
CA ASN A 362 14.09 4.66 -32.93
C ASN A 362 13.62 6.10 -32.65
N PHE A 363 12.37 6.39 -33.00
CA PHE A 363 11.74 7.67 -32.74
C PHE A 363 11.69 7.94 -31.24
N GLY A 364 12.04 9.16 -30.84
CA GLY A 364 12.07 9.55 -29.43
C GLY A 364 13.40 9.26 -28.73
N ASP A 365 14.36 8.59 -29.37
CA ASP A 365 15.69 8.37 -28.80
C ASP A 365 16.37 9.71 -28.48
N ILE A 366 17.01 9.76 -27.31
CA ILE A 366 17.67 10.95 -26.79
C ILE A 366 19.19 10.78 -26.87
N PHE A 367 19.84 11.75 -27.51
CA PHE A 367 21.28 11.80 -27.72
C PHE A 367 21.90 12.96 -26.95
N LEU A 368 23.05 12.71 -26.32
CA LEU A 368 23.89 13.76 -25.75
C LEU A 368 25.01 14.11 -26.73
N ILE A 369 24.95 15.30 -27.30
CA ILE A 369 25.93 15.79 -28.29
C ILE A 369 26.47 17.14 -27.80
N ASP A 370 27.79 17.25 -27.61
CA ASP A 370 28.45 18.46 -27.08
C ASP A 370 27.79 18.97 -25.79
N ASN A 371 27.52 18.07 -24.85
CA ASN A 371 26.83 18.33 -23.57
C ASN A 371 25.42 18.94 -23.72
N LYS A 372 24.75 18.69 -24.84
CA LYS A 372 23.36 19.12 -25.07
C LYS A 372 22.52 17.92 -25.47
N TYR A 373 21.31 17.84 -24.92
CA TYR A 373 20.35 16.80 -25.25
C TYR A 373 19.63 17.12 -26.57
N TYR A 374 19.45 16.10 -27.38
CA TYR A 374 18.70 16.14 -28.63
C TYR A 374 17.79 14.92 -28.71
N ILE A 375 16.57 15.09 -29.22
CA ILE A 375 15.64 13.99 -29.45
C ILE A 375 15.49 13.71 -30.95
N LEU A 376 15.39 12.44 -31.33
CA LEU A 376 15.13 12.05 -32.71
C LEU A 376 13.64 12.19 -33.05
N LEU A 377 13.34 13.09 -34.00
CA LEU A 377 12.01 13.24 -34.58
C LEU A 377 12.01 12.68 -36.01
N SER A 378 11.26 11.60 -36.21
CA SER A 378 11.06 10.99 -37.52
C SER A 378 9.83 10.08 -37.49
N GLN A 379 9.35 9.66 -38.66
CA GLN A 379 8.33 8.63 -38.72
C GLN A 379 8.95 7.26 -38.45
N PRO A 380 8.40 6.44 -37.53
CA PRO A 380 8.97 5.12 -37.21
C PRO A 380 9.15 4.22 -38.45
N CYS A 381 8.23 4.30 -39.40
CA CYS A 381 8.27 3.49 -40.62
C CYS A 381 9.38 3.89 -41.60
N ASP A 382 9.97 5.08 -41.45
CA ASP A 382 11.02 5.59 -42.32
C ASP A 382 12.42 5.26 -41.79
N ILE A 383 12.56 5.19 -40.47
CA ILE A 383 13.85 4.94 -39.78
C ILE A 383 14.09 3.47 -39.46
N ALA A 384 13.06 2.62 -39.52
CA ALA A 384 13.19 1.19 -39.32
C ALA A 384 14.13 0.57 -40.38
N TYR A 385 15.17 -0.12 -39.92
CA TYR A 385 16.12 -0.79 -40.80
C TYR A 385 15.55 -2.12 -41.31
N ARG A 386 15.37 -2.27 -42.63
CA ARG A 386 14.81 -3.50 -43.23
C ARG A 386 15.83 -4.19 -44.12
N LYS A 387 16.05 -5.49 -43.94
CA LYS A 387 17.08 -6.27 -44.67
C LYS A 387 17.08 -6.06 -46.19
N LYS A 388 15.91 -5.92 -46.83
CA LYS A 388 15.82 -5.78 -48.29
C LYS A 388 16.03 -4.35 -48.81
N ASN A 389 15.69 -3.35 -48.02
CA ASN A 389 15.56 -1.97 -48.51
C ASN A 389 16.32 -0.94 -47.65
N GLY A 390 17.06 -1.37 -46.62
CA GLY A 390 17.66 -0.45 -45.65
C GLY A 390 16.60 0.39 -44.93
N ARG A 391 16.95 1.63 -44.60
CA ARG A 391 16.00 2.67 -44.19
C ARG A 391 15.42 3.36 -45.42
N LYS A 392 14.27 4.01 -45.25
CA LYS A 392 13.74 4.91 -46.29
C LYS A 392 14.41 6.28 -46.28
N VAL A 393 14.93 6.68 -45.11
CA VAL A 393 15.64 7.94 -44.92
C VAL A 393 17.04 7.68 -44.39
N ASP A 394 18.01 8.37 -44.96
CA ASP A 394 19.43 8.24 -44.58
C ASP A 394 19.85 9.31 -43.56
N ARG A 395 19.03 10.34 -43.37
CA ARG A 395 19.31 11.46 -42.47
C ARG A 395 18.28 11.55 -41.34
N ALA A 396 18.79 11.66 -40.12
CA ALA A 396 18.07 11.79 -38.87
C ALA A 396 17.89 13.26 -38.50
N LEU A 397 16.66 13.67 -38.15
CA LEU A 397 16.37 15.00 -37.62
C LEU A 397 16.40 14.96 -36.09
N LEU A 398 17.41 15.61 -35.52
CA LEU A 398 17.61 15.73 -34.07
C LEU A 398 17.21 17.13 -33.60
N VAL A 399 16.17 17.24 -32.77
CA VAL A 399 15.72 18.52 -32.23
C VAL A 399 16.25 18.72 -30.83
N ARG A 400 16.78 19.91 -30.55
CA ARG A 400 17.41 20.22 -29.27
C ARG A 400 16.37 20.22 -28.14
N MET A 401 16.68 19.50 -27.08
CA MET A 401 15.99 19.59 -25.80
C MET A 401 16.61 20.71 -24.96
N LYS A 402 15.78 21.50 -24.29
CA LYS A 402 16.20 22.55 -23.36
C LYS A 402 15.43 22.42 -22.05
N PRO A 403 15.96 22.92 -20.93
CA PRO A 403 15.17 23.15 -19.73
C PRO A 403 13.94 24.01 -20.06
N TYR A 404 12.81 23.65 -19.47
CA TYR A 404 11.55 24.37 -19.65
C TYR A 404 11.63 25.74 -18.96
N ASP A 405 11.30 26.79 -19.71
CA ASP A 405 11.19 28.15 -19.21
C ASP A 405 9.81 28.71 -19.58
N LYS A 406 8.97 28.93 -18.58
CA LYS A 406 7.59 29.37 -18.74
C LYS A 406 7.48 30.73 -19.44
N GLU A 407 8.35 31.69 -19.12
CA GLU A 407 8.28 33.01 -19.73
C GLU A 407 8.65 32.98 -21.22
N VAL A 408 9.64 32.16 -21.56
CA VAL A 408 10.06 31.97 -22.96
C VAL A 408 8.95 31.26 -23.74
N ALA A 409 8.24 30.34 -23.11
CA ALA A 409 7.15 29.56 -23.71
C ALA A 409 5.96 30.45 -24.10
N GLU A 410 5.51 31.28 -23.17
CA GLU A 410 4.34 32.14 -23.35
C GLU A 410 4.57 33.19 -24.45
N LYS A 411 5.82 33.69 -24.59
CA LYS A 411 6.18 34.67 -25.62
C LYS A 411 6.30 34.06 -27.03
N ASN A 412 6.58 32.77 -27.14
CA ASN A 412 6.99 32.13 -28.39
C ASN A 412 6.44 30.70 -28.59
N PRO A 413 5.15 30.44 -28.37
CA PRO A 413 4.62 29.07 -28.25
C PRO A 413 4.81 28.22 -29.51
N LYS A 414 4.80 28.84 -30.70
CA LYS A 414 4.96 28.13 -31.99
C LYS A 414 6.34 27.52 -32.22
N TYR A 415 7.34 27.89 -31.44
CA TYR A 415 8.72 27.41 -31.62
C TYR A 415 9.10 26.28 -30.66
N TYR A 416 8.21 25.91 -29.75
CA TYR A 416 8.48 24.91 -28.74
C TYR A 416 7.38 23.84 -28.67
N SER A 417 7.75 22.65 -28.18
CA SER A 417 6.78 21.59 -27.89
C SER A 417 6.06 21.82 -26.56
N GLU A 418 5.11 20.94 -26.27
CA GLU A 418 4.66 20.71 -24.89
C GLU A 418 5.82 20.25 -23.99
N VAL A 419 5.60 20.36 -22.68
CA VAL A 419 6.59 20.03 -21.65
C VAL A 419 6.83 18.51 -21.61
N ILE A 420 8.09 18.13 -21.74
CA ILE A 420 8.62 16.79 -21.55
C ILE A 420 8.96 16.62 -20.08
N LYS A 421 8.17 15.79 -19.39
CA LYS A 421 8.29 15.52 -17.95
C LYS A 421 9.01 14.22 -17.65
N PHE A 422 9.61 14.14 -16.46
CA PHE A 422 10.25 12.93 -15.89
C PHE A 422 11.54 12.46 -16.58
N PHE A 423 12.08 13.25 -17.51
CA PHE A 423 13.39 12.98 -18.11
C PHE A 423 14.53 13.18 -17.08
N ASN A 424 14.48 14.32 -16.38
CA ASN A 424 15.35 14.68 -15.27
C ASN A 424 14.48 14.92 -14.01
N ASN A 425 15.00 14.58 -12.82
CA ASN A 425 14.32 14.78 -11.54
C ASN A 425 14.35 16.25 -11.09
N GLU A 426 15.32 17.03 -11.57
CA GLU A 426 15.51 18.42 -11.14
C GLU A 426 14.72 19.42 -11.98
N GLU A 427 14.50 19.12 -13.26
CA GLU A 427 13.91 20.06 -14.21
C GLU A 427 13.15 19.35 -15.34
N ASP A 428 12.06 20.00 -15.78
CA ASP A 428 11.32 19.60 -16.96
C ASP A 428 11.99 20.15 -18.22
N TYR A 429 11.74 19.48 -19.36
CA TYR A 429 12.33 19.84 -20.65
C TYR A 429 11.27 20.20 -21.70
N TRP A 430 11.70 20.75 -22.82
CA TRP A 430 10.91 20.94 -24.04
C TRP A 430 11.79 20.87 -25.28
N LEU A 431 11.18 20.77 -26.45
CA LEU A 431 11.87 20.81 -27.73
C LEU A 431 11.91 22.22 -28.27
N ASP A 432 13.07 22.69 -28.73
CA ASP A 432 13.21 23.95 -29.45
C ASP A 432 13.34 23.69 -30.95
N PHE A 433 12.22 23.82 -31.68
CA PHE A 433 12.15 23.50 -33.11
C PHE A 433 13.02 24.39 -34.00
N ARG A 434 13.59 25.50 -33.48
CA ARG A 434 14.55 26.34 -34.20
C ARG A 434 15.98 25.80 -34.13
N ASN A 435 16.26 24.93 -33.15
CA ASN A 435 17.58 24.38 -32.90
C ASN A 435 17.54 22.88 -33.21
N PHE A 436 17.81 22.51 -34.46
CA PHE A 436 17.89 21.12 -34.87
C PHE A 436 19.23 20.81 -35.55
N ARG A 437 19.56 19.53 -35.62
CA ARG A 437 20.69 18.98 -36.38
C ARG A 437 20.16 17.91 -37.32
N VAL A 438 20.76 17.79 -38.50
CA VAL A 438 20.49 16.70 -39.43
C VAL A 438 21.74 15.85 -39.50
N ILE A 439 21.69 14.60 -39.01
CA ILE A 439 22.85 13.71 -38.90
C ILE A 439 22.61 12.46 -39.75
N ASP A 440 23.66 11.89 -40.34
CA ASP A 440 23.59 10.60 -41.03
C ASP A 440 23.20 9.48 -40.04
N PHE A 441 22.22 8.65 -40.39
CA PHE A 441 21.82 7.51 -39.54
C PHE A 441 22.96 6.53 -39.28
N ASN A 442 23.90 6.36 -40.21
CA ASN A 442 25.06 5.51 -40.01
C ASN A 442 25.90 5.95 -38.82
N ILE A 443 25.96 7.27 -38.54
CA ILE A 443 26.66 7.80 -37.36
C ILE A 443 25.89 7.44 -36.08
N LEU A 444 24.57 7.57 -36.08
CA LEU A 444 23.74 7.21 -34.92
C LEU A 444 23.78 5.70 -34.65
N ASP A 445 23.83 4.88 -35.70
CA ASP A 445 23.92 3.42 -35.58
C ASP A 445 25.19 2.95 -34.87
N LEU A 446 26.29 3.69 -34.98
CA LEU A 446 27.52 3.37 -34.23
C LEU A 446 27.28 3.39 -32.71
N CYS A 447 26.33 4.19 -32.22
CA CYS A 447 25.97 4.22 -30.80
C CYS A 447 25.38 2.87 -30.35
N THR A 448 24.62 2.19 -31.21
CA THR A 448 24.02 0.87 -30.92
C THR A 448 25.06 -0.25 -30.80
N LEU A 449 26.25 -0.06 -31.39
CA LEU A 449 27.35 -1.02 -31.31
C LEU A 449 28.10 -0.98 -29.97
N SER A 450 27.83 0.04 -29.14
CA SER A 450 28.44 0.25 -27.84
C SER A 450 27.43 -0.01 -26.73
N THR A 451 27.78 -0.85 -25.75
CA THR A 451 26.92 -1.05 -24.56
C THR A 451 26.77 0.19 -23.70
N LYS A 452 27.63 1.19 -23.90
CA LYS A 452 27.55 2.50 -23.25
C LYS A 452 26.83 3.55 -24.10
N GLY A 453 26.39 3.22 -25.32
CA GLY A 453 25.69 4.14 -26.23
C GLY A 453 26.57 5.24 -26.84
N TYR A 454 27.89 5.15 -26.71
CA TYR A 454 28.81 6.16 -27.25
C TYR A 454 29.37 5.74 -28.60
N ALA A 455 29.25 6.63 -29.58
CA ALA A 455 30.09 6.65 -30.78
C ALA A 455 31.09 7.80 -30.69
N ARG A 456 32.31 7.57 -31.16
CA ARG A 456 33.28 8.64 -31.41
C ARG A 456 33.53 8.68 -32.90
N VAL A 457 33.17 9.80 -33.50
CA VAL A 457 33.40 10.06 -34.92
C VAL A 457 34.31 11.28 -34.98
N ASP A 458 35.29 11.27 -35.88
CA ASP A 458 36.09 12.46 -36.08
C ASP A 458 35.20 13.61 -36.59
N LYS A 459 35.60 14.83 -36.24
CA LYS A 459 34.84 16.05 -36.54
C LYS A 459 34.69 16.25 -38.06
N GLU A 460 35.70 15.82 -38.82
CA GLU A 460 35.76 15.91 -40.27
C GLU A 460 34.71 15.00 -40.95
N THR A 461 34.46 13.80 -40.43
CA THR A 461 33.43 12.86 -40.91
C THR A 461 32.03 13.40 -40.62
N LEU A 462 31.85 14.06 -39.47
CA LEU A 462 30.64 14.82 -39.20
C LEU A 462 30.48 15.93 -40.26
N GLU A 463 31.47 16.80 -40.43
CA GLU A 463 31.45 17.92 -41.38
C GLU A 463 31.24 17.50 -42.84
N ASN A 464 31.90 16.42 -43.29
CA ASN A 464 31.84 15.89 -44.66
C ASN A 464 30.50 15.23 -45.03
N CYS A 465 29.67 14.84 -44.06
CA CYS A 465 28.28 14.41 -44.29
C CYS A 465 27.32 15.59 -44.58
N GLN A 466 27.86 16.80 -44.85
CA GLN A 466 27.18 18.10 -44.89
C GLN A 466 26.53 18.46 -43.56
N LEU A 467 27.36 18.55 -42.52
CA LEU A 467 27.00 19.16 -41.24
C LEU A 467 27.52 20.61 -41.22
N MET A 468 26.58 21.54 -41.36
CA MET A 468 26.68 23.03 -41.34
C MET A 468 26.71 23.73 -42.70
N ASP A 469 25.91 24.79 -42.79
CA ASP A 469 26.01 25.85 -43.77
C ASP A 469 27.38 26.55 -43.68
N VAL A 470 27.94 26.83 -44.87
CA VAL A 470 29.00 27.79 -45.23
C VAL A 470 30.49 27.44 -44.97
N GLY A 471 31.26 27.33 -46.07
CA GLY A 471 32.71 27.61 -46.12
C GLY A 471 33.52 26.64 -46.97
N GLU A 472 33.91 27.06 -48.18
CA GLU A 472 34.82 26.36 -49.12
C GLU A 472 36.08 25.79 -48.46
N TYR A 473 36.59 24.62 -48.89
CA TYR A 473 37.99 24.34 -49.26
C TYR A 473 38.14 22.93 -49.88
N ASP A 474 39.22 22.76 -50.67
CA ASP A 474 39.43 21.76 -51.72
C ASP A 474 39.56 20.27 -51.31
N LEU A 475 39.10 19.43 -52.24
CA LEU A 475 39.10 17.95 -52.29
C LEU A 475 40.48 17.29 -52.16
N LEU A 476 40.54 16.13 -51.49
CA LEU A 476 41.38 14.98 -51.92
C LEU A 476 40.74 13.62 -51.55
N PRO A 477 41.01 12.54 -52.33
CA PRO A 477 40.38 11.23 -52.15
C PRO A 477 41.18 10.33 -51.19
N TYR A 478 40.52 9.45 -50.44
CA TYR A 478 41.24 8.33 -49.81
C TYR A 478 40.51 6.99 -49.88
N ASP A 479 41.24 6.02 -50.43
CA ASP A 479 40.95 4.59 -50.52
C ASP A 479 40.86 3.93 -49.13
N LYS A 480 39.78 3.21 -48.86
CA LYS A 480 39.71 2.27 -47.72
C LYS A 480 40.22 0.90 -48.15
N LYS A 481 41.45 0.56 -47.75
CA LYS A 481 41.88 -0.84 -47.63
C LYS A 481 41.29 -1.44 -46.35
N TRP A 482 40.53 -2.51 -46.53
CA TRP A 482 40.07 -3.39 -45.45
C TRP A 482 41.24 -4.16 -44.84
N ILE A 483 41.24 -4.32 -43.51
CA ILE A 483 41.99 -5.37 -42.82
C ILE A 483 40.95 -6.19 -42.06
N GLU A 484 40.78 -7.44 -42.47
CA GLU A 484 40.00 -8.45 -41.78
C GLU A 484 40.76 -8.99 -40.56
N GLY A 485 39.98 -9.36 -39.53
CA GLY A 485 40.37 -10.19 -38.39
C GLY A 485 39.12 -10.74 -37.73
#